data_AF-A0A6P7NHS1-F1
#
_entry.id   AF-A0A6P7NHS1-F1
#
_cell.length_a   1.000
_cell.length_b   1.000
_cell.length_c   1.000
_cell.angle_alpha   90.00
_cell.angle_beta   90.00
_cell.angle_gamma   90.00
#
_symmetry.space_group_name_H-M   'P 1'
#
loop_
_entity.id
_entity.type
_entity.pdbx_description
1 polymer ?
#
loop_
_entity_poly.entity_id
_entity_poly.type
_entity_poly.pdbx_seq_one_letter_code
_entity_poly.pdbx_strand_id
1 'polypeptide(L)'
;MSGALEPSRHKWFKANILERCRLQKKLSSCPRAAGSDLEPSAESDAASQPDAEPEEEEEAAADEPDGDQEPAKEQDLQAQLDAMMTVLSSSAEVGQLVLRNTDLTDDHLLSLAGALKSSRSEVTLLNLNLNLIGPYGAHILLDVLRAKPGVKGLHLFGNRLRDHGALALLMGVAELQEQTARAAAAAAVQLHAELGAVLQPPPGWSPLRAFTLLELDVGGNGLGSEGVRALAWFMRHHSQLQYLGLAQSSGADLAAWRELFHSMRGSASLAHVILDQNRLGDPGVRLLADVLRENAGLRELDLDGNDISDVGGNDIMGALLCRTQAPLRHLSLDENNISAGLMSRIQEEVKCK
;
A
#
# COMPACT_ATOMS: atom_id res chain seq x y z
N MET A 1 34.32 -13.39 10.95
CA MET A 1 33.21 -13.91 10.12
C MET A 1 31.98 -14.02 11.01
N SER A 2 31.18 -12.96 11.06
CA SER A 2 29.92 -12.91 11.78
C SER A 2 28.87 -12.51 10.75
N GLY A 3 28.24 -13.51 10.13
CA GLY A 3 27.07 -13.29 9.30
C GLY A 3 25.91 -12.97 10.23
N ALA A 4 25.69 -11.67 10.47
CA ALA A 4 24.42 -11.22 11.01
C ALA A 4 23.36 -11.62 9.99
N LEU A 5 22.54 -12.62 10.35
CA LEU A 5 21.33 -12.95 9.63
C LEU A 5 20.46 -11.69 9.61
N GLU A 6 20.39 -11.02 8.46
CA GLU A 6 19.29 -10.10 8.18
C GLU A 6 17.99 -10.82 8.54
N PRO A 7 17.12 -10.25 9.38
CA PRO A 7 15.78 -10.77 9.55
C PRO A 7 15.16 -10.81 8.15
N SER A 8 14.81 -11.99 7.66
CA SER A 8 14.11 -12.13 6.37
C SER A 8 12.97 -11.11 6.35
N ARG A 9 12.89 -10.25 5.32
CA ARG A 9 11.86 -9.21 5.20
C ARG A 9 10.46 -9.77 5.54
N HIS A 10 10.22 -11.03 5.18
CA HIS A 10 9.07 -11.85 5.55
C HIS A 10 8.74 -11.95 7.07
N LYS A 11 9.74 -12.14 7.96
CA LYS A 11 9.55 -12.13 9.42
C LYS A 11 9.20 -10.74 9.96
N TRP A 12 9.71 -9.69 9.32
CA TRP A 12 9.33 -8.31 9.64
C TRP A 12 7.88 -8.03 9.24
N PHE A 13 7.44 -8.55 8.08
CA PHE A 13 6.04 -8.45 7.63
C PHE A 13 5.06 -9.26 8.50
N LYS A 14 5.37 -10.50 8.90
CA LYS A 14 4.51 -11.28 9.83
C LYS A 14 4.41 -10.65 11.23
N ALA A 15 5.48 -10.03 11.74
CA ALA A 15 5.40 -9.26 12.98
C ALA A 15 4.46 -8.03 12.84
N ASN A 16 4.35 -7.49 11.63
CA ASN A 16 3.47 -6.37 11.30
C ASN A 16 2.02 -6.82 11.06
N ILE A 17 1.74 -8.04 10.57
CA ILE A 17 0.37 -8.58 10.40
C ILE A 17 -0.40 -8.57 11.73
N LEU A 18 0.23 -8.96 12.84
CA LEU A 18 -0.42 -8.89 14.17
C LEU A 18 -0.70 -7.45 14.62
N GLU A 19 0.21 -6.51 14.32
CA GLU A 19 0.00 -5.07 14.56
C GLU A 19 -1.12 -4.52 13.67
N ARG A 20 -1.14 -4.90 12.38
CA ARG A 20 -2.17 -4.58 11.37
C ARG A 20 -3.55 -5.09 11.78
N CYS A 21 -3.68 -6.37 12.14
CA CYS A 21 -4.94 -6.98 12.61
C CYS A 21 -5.41 -6.37 13.93
N ARG A 22 -4.49 -6.04 14.85
CA ARG A 22 -4.83 -5.40 16.13
C ARG A 22 -5.33 -3.97 15.95
N LEU A 23 -4.74 -3.20 15.02
CA LEU A 23 -5.16 -1.83 14.71
C LEU A 23 -6.44 -1.78 13.88
N GLN A 24 -6.61 -2.70 12.93
CA GLN A 24 -7.85 -2.82 12.15
C GLN A 24 -9.05 -3.17 13.03
N LYS A 25 -8.88 -4.07 14.01
CA LYS A 25 -9.92 -4.34 15.02
C LYS A 25 -10.31 -3.08 15.80
N LYS A 26 -9.34 -2.26 16.21
CA LYS A 26 -9.59 -0.98 16.88
C LYS A 26 -10.32 0.04 16.00
N LEU A 27 -9.95 0.14 14.73
CA LEU A 27 -10.60 1.04 13.76
C LEU A 27 -12.03 0.59 13.41
N SER A 28 -12.29 -0.72 13.40
CA SER A 28 -13.63 -1.28 13.16
C SER A 28 -14.54 -1.29 14.40
N SER A 29 -13.98 -1.14 15.61
CA SER A 29 -14.73 -1.19 16.87
C SER A 29 -15.16 0.18 17.40
N CYS A 30 -14.81 1.28 16.72
CA CYS A 30 -15.38 2.59 17.06
C CYS A 30 -16.83 2.66 16.55
N PRO A 31 -17.83 2.91 17.42
CA PRO A 31 -19.20 3.12 16.95
C PRO A 31 -19.24 4.35 16.04
N ARG A 32 -19.93 4.23 14.90
CA ARG A 32 -20.26 5.39 14.05
C ARG A 32 -21.01 6.41 14.91
N ALA A 33 -20.44 7.60 15.05
CA ALA A 33 -21.14 8.75 15.63
C ALA A 33 -22.45 8.98 14.85
N ALA A 34 -23.57 8.98 15.58
CA ALA A 34 -24.87 9.38 15.08
C ALA A 34 -24.90 10.91 14.87
N GLY A 35 -25.49 11.34 13.76
CA GLY A 35 -25.71 12.75 13.42
C GLY A 35 -25.58 12.91 11.90
N SER A 36 -26.56 13.40 11.15
CA SER A 36 -27.65 14.30 11.48
C SER A 36 -28.80 14.12 10.49
N ASP A 37 -30.00 13.93 11.01
CA ASP A 37 -31.25 14.06 10.26
C ASP A 37 -31.43 15.51 9.79
N LEU A 38 -31.70 15.66 8.49
CA LEU A 38 -32.32 16.85 7.92
C LEU A 38 -33.61 16.38 7.23
N GLU A 39 -34.74 16.68 7.86
CA GLU A 39 -36.07 16.59 7.26
C GLU A 39 -36.17 17.44 5.98
N PRO A 40 -37.10 17.07 5.08
CA PRO A 40 -38.27 17.94 4.95
C PRO A 40 -39.60 17.19 4.95
N SER A 41 -40.61 17.91 5.42
CA SER A 41 -41.91 17.41 5.90
C SER A 41 -42.92 17.02 4.81
N ALA A 42 -43.75 16.05 5.23
CA ALA A 42 -45.21 15.85 5.05
C ALA A 42 -45.84 15.69 3.64
N GLU A 43 -46.51 14.54 3.45
CA GLU A 43 -47.98 14.47 3.29
C GLU A 43 -48.54 13.04 3.46
N SER A 44 -49.71 12.96 4.12
CA SER A 44 -50.83 12.00 3.92
C SER A 44 -50.80 10.55 4.46
N ASP A 45 -51.42 10.38 5.63
CA ASP A 45 -52.53 9.48 6.00
C ASP A 45 -52.56 7.94 5.73
N ALA A 46 -52.72 7.25 6.87
CA ALA A 46 -53.70 6.19 7.19
C ALA A 46 -53.28 4.69 7.23
N ALA A 47 -53.30 4.19 8.48
CA ALA A 47 -53.84 2.91 8.99
C ALA A 47 -53.07 1.57 8.77
N SER A 48 -52.54 1.01 9.86
CA SER A 48 -53.05 -0.19 10.58
C SER A 48 -51.92 -0.89 11.38
N GLN A 49 -52.16 -1.15 12.68
CA GLN A 49 -51.40 -2.04 13.59
C GLN A 49 -51.81 -3.53 13.38
N PRO A 50 -51.37 -4.56 14.17
CA PRO A 50 -50.34 -4.67 15.25
C PRO A 50 -49.43 -5.94 15.14
N ASP A 51 -48.43 -6.10 16.02
CA ASP A 51 -48.32 -7.20 17.03
C ASP A 51 -46.91 -7.39 17.66
N ALA A 52 -46.90 -7.28 19.00
CA ALA A 52 -46.18 -8.01 20.07
C ALA A 52 -44.66 -8.39 20.02
N GLU A 53 -43.89 -7.72 20.92
CA GLU A 53 -42.95 -8.21 21.98
C GLU A 53 -41.77 -9.19 21.69
N PRO A 54 -40.69 -9.26 22.52
CA PRO A 54 -40.52 -8.73 23.88
C PRO A 54 -39.22 -7.93 24.19
N GLU A 55 -39.21 -7.44 25.43
CA GLU A 55 -38.25 -6.65 26.20
C GLU A 55 -36.89 -7.34 26.42
N GLU A 56 -35.80 -6.57 26.35
CA GLU A 56 -34.54 -6.88 27.05
C GLU A 56 -34.07 -5.65 27.85
N GLU A 57 -33.66 -5.92 29.08
CA GLU A 57 -33.41 -5.01 30.19
C GLU A 57 -32.24 -4.05 29.93
N GLU A 58 -32.48 -2.76 30.14
CA GLU A 58 -31.48 -1.69 30.04
C GLU A 58 -30.71 -1.60 31.37
N GLU A 59 -29.51 -2.19 31.44
CA GLU A 59 -28.56 -1.90 32.53
C GLU A 59 -27.95 -0.50 32.33
N ALA A 60 -28.30 0.41 33.24
CA ALA A 60 -27.75 1.74 33.33
C ALA A 60 -26.22 1.71 33.60
N ALA A 61 -25.43 2.05 32.59
CA ALA A 61 -24.02 2.39 32.77
C ALA A 61 -23.89 3.91 33.00
N ALA A 62 -23.35 4.26 34.16
CA ALA A 62 -23.07 5.63 34.56
C ALA A 62 -22.07 6.31 33.61
N ASP A 63 -22.40 7.54 33.21
CA ASP A 63 -21.53 8.52 32.56
C ASP A 63 -20.23 8.73 33.36
N GLU A 64 -19.07 8.51 32.73
CA GLU A 64 -17.85 9.26 33.04
C GLU A 64 -17.41 10.04 31.79
N PRO A 65 -17.03 11.33 31.91
CA PRO A 65 -16.71 12.17 30.76
C PRO A 65 -15.28 11.90 30.26
N ASP A 66 -15.17 11.40 29.03
CA ASP A 66 -13.91 11.12 28.32
C ASP A 66 -13.44 12.36 27.57
N GLY A 67 -12.80 13.30 28.28
CA GLY A 67 -12.47 14.62 27.71
C GLY A 67 -11.22 15.26 28.30
N ASP A 68 -10.06 14.60 28.25
CA ASP A 68 -8.78 15.24 28.65
C ASP A 68 -7.49 14.68 28.00
N GLN A 69 -7.55 13.70 27.07
CA GLN A 69 -6.32 13.06 26.53
C GLN A 69 -5.84 13.53 25.14
N GLU A 70 -6.62 14.32 24.41
CA GLU A 70 -6.34 14.67 23.01
C GLU A 70 -5.24 15.74 22.80
N PRO A 71 -5.20 16.87 23.53
CA PRO A 71 -4.26 17.95 23.22
C PRO A 71 -2.80 17.61 23.57
N ALA A 72 -2.58 16.69 24.52
CA ALA A 72 -1.24 16.27 24.91
C ALA A 72 -0.56 15.38 23.86
N LYS A 73 -1.34 14.54 23.15
CA LYS A 73 -0.82 13.66 22.08
C LYS A 73 -0.43 14.46 20.84
N GLU A 74 -1.23 15.46 20.49
CA GLU A 74 -0.95 16.35 19.35
C GLU A 74 0.29 17.20 19.58
N GLN A 75 0.49 17.74 20.80
CA GLN A 75 1.71 18.46 21.16
C GLN A 75 2.96 17.59 21.12
N ASP A 76 2.86 16.33 21.57
CA ASP A 76 3.99 15.38 21.52
C ASP A 76 4.35 15.02 20.06
N LEU A 77 3.35 14.80 19.21
CA LEU A 77 3.56 14.58 17.77
C LEU A 77 4.26 15.76 17.10
N GLN A 78 3.78 16.99 17.35
CA GLN A 78 4.38 18.19 16.76
C GLN A 78 5.83 18.36 17.21
N ALA A 79 6.13 18.13 18.49
CA ALA A 79 7.49 18.18 19.00
C ALA A 79 8.39 17.10 18.35
N GLN A 80 7.87 15.90 18.11
CA GLN A 80 8.59 14.84 17.38
C GLN A 80 8.87 15.23 15.93
N LEU A 81 7.88 15.82 15.25
CA LEU A 81 8.05 16.32 13.88
C LEU A 81 9.10 17.44 13.82
N ASP A 82 9.08 18.38 14.75
CA ASP A 82 10.04 19.49 14.82
C ASP A 82 11.47 19.01 15.08
N ALA A 83 11.64 18.06 16.01
CA ALA A 83 12.94 17.43 16.27
C ALA A 83 13.47 16.74 15.01
N MET A 84 12.63 16.04 14.27
CA MET A 84 13.00 15.36 13.04
C MET A 84 13.29 16.33 11.90
N MET A 85 12.52 17.41 11.75
CA MET A 85 12.81 18.48 10.78
C MET A 85 14.16 19.13 11.06
N THR A 86 14.53 19.26 12.34
CA THR A 86 15.86 19.74 12.76
C THR A 86 16.96 18.75 12.34
N VAL A 87 16.75 17.45 12.53
CA VAL A 87 17.70 16.41 12.07
C VAL A 87 17.83 16.41 10.54
N LEU A 88 16.73 16.48 9.81
CA LEU A 88 16.74 16.54 8.34
C LEU A 88 17.48 17.78 7.81
N SER A 89 17.43 18.89 8.54
CA SER A 89 18.11 20.13 8.17
C SER A 89 19.61 20.13 8.51
N SER A 90 20.02 19.38 9.53
CA SER A 90 21.39 19.35 10.04
C SER A 90 22.22 18.15 9.54
N SER A 91 21.56 17.04 9.18
CA SER A 91 22.20 15.80 8.77
C SER A 91 22.02 15.50 7.27
N ALA A 92 23.04 14.90 6.67
CA ALA A 92 23.02 14.35 5.31
C ALA A 92 22.95 12.82 5.29
N GLU A 93 22.85 12.18 6.45
CA GLU A 93 22.99 10.72 6.61
C GLU A 93 21.64 9.98 6.67
N VAL A 94 20.51 10.68 6.54
CA VAL A 94 19.18 10.05 6.64
C VAL A 94 18.88 9.27 5.37
N GLY A 95 19.11 7.94 5.41
CA GLY A 95 18.85 7.04 4.28
C GLY A 95 17.41 6.51 4.21
N GLN A 96 16.70 6.48 5.32
CA GLN A 96 15.30 6.03 5.41
C GLN A 96 14.53 6.91 6.39
N LEU A 97 13.28 7.24 6.04
CA LEU A 97 12.36 7.94 6.92
C LEU A 97 11.21 7.01 7.27
N VAL A 98 11.05 6.73 8.56
CA VAL A 98 10.02 5.82 9.07
C VAL A 98 9.17 6.56 10.10
N LEU A 99 7.93 6.83 9.75
CA LEU A 99 6.93 7.50 10.59
C LEU A 99 5.64 6.69 10.52
N ARG A 100 5.51 5.73 11.42
CA ARG A 100 4.39 4.79 11.40
C ARG A 100 3.51 5.02 12.61
N ASN A 101 2.19 5.00 12.40
CA ASN A 101 1.23 5.08 13.50
C ASN A 101 1.45 6.34 14.36
N THR A 102 1.56 7.48 13.70
CA THR A 102 1.81 8.78 14.33
C THR A 102 0.69 9.78 14.03
N ASP A 103 -0.47 9.34 13.54
CA ASP A 103 -1.59 10.21 13.16
C ASP A 103 -1.19 11.35 12.20
N LEU A 104 -0.20 11.10 11.33
CA LEU A 104 0.30 12.09 10.37
C LEU A 104 -0.81 12.46 9.37
N THR A 105 -1.23 13.72 9.37
CA THR A 105 -2.22 14.27 8.44
C THR A 105 -1.52 14.87 7.22
N ASP A 106 -2.31 15.32 6.23
CA ASP A 106 -1.76 16.00 5.06
C ASP A 106 -1.05 17.31 5.42
N ASP A 107 -1.49 18.03 6.46
CA ASP A 107 -0.87 19.28 6.94
C ASP A 107 0.48 19.02 7.63
N HIS A 108 0.55 17.97 8.46
CA HIS A 108 1.81 17.49 9.05
C HIS A 108 2.79 17.06 7.95
N LEU A 109 2.29 16.33 6.95
CA LEU A 109 3.10 15.89 5.81
C LEU A 109 3.59 17.08 4.97
N LEU A 110 2.79 18.13 4.79
CA LEU A 110 3.17 19.34 4.08
C LEU A 110 4.35 20.05 4.75
N SER A 111 4.29 20.19 6.08
CA SER A 111 5.35 20.77 6.89
C SER A 111 6.64 19.96 6.78
N LEU A 112 6.54 18.65 6.95
CA LEU A 112 7.66 17.71 6.80
C LEU A 112 8.24 17.72 5.38
N ALA A 113 7.40 17.84 4.36
CA ALA A 113 7.82 17.91 2.97
C ALA A 113 8.72 19.12 2.71
N GLY A 114 8.48 20.27 3.37
CA GLY A 114 9.36 21.44 3.29
C GLY A 114 10.79 21.14 3.76
N ALA A 115 10.91 20.48 4.92
CA ALA A 115 12.19 20.06 5.47
C ALA A 115 12.87 18.97 4.62
N LEU A 116 12.11 17.98 4.15
CA LEU A 116 12.63 16.93 3.27
C LEU A 116 13.18 17.51 1.97
N LYS A 117 12.42 18.39 1.29
CA LYS A 117 12.83 19.04 0.04
C LYS A 117 14.14 19.82 0.20
N SER A 118 14.33 20.47 1.35
CA SER A 118 15.51 21.29 1.65
C SER A 118 16.69 20.48 2.21
N SER A 119 16.45 19.27 2.70
CA SER A 119 17.46 18.40 3.28
C SER A 119 18.50 17.96 2.24
N ARG A 120 19.76 17.78 2.66
CA ARG A 120 20.82 17.18 1.83
C ARG A 120 20.82 15.65 1.86
N SER A 121 20.00 15.04 2.72
CA SER A 121 19.96 13.60 2.88
C SER A 121 19.40 12.89 1.63
N GLU A 122 20.07 11.82 1.20
CA GLU A 122 19.62 10.93 0.12
C GLU A 122 18.68 9.86 0.66
N VAL A 123 17.44 10.26 0.94
CA VAL A 123 16.41 9.34 1.43
C VAL A 123 16.03 8.36 0.31
N THR A 124 16.10 7.06 0.62
CA THR A 124 15.77 5.97 -0.31
C THR A 124 14.43 5.28 -0.03
N LEU A 125 13.92 5.41 1.20
CA LEU A 125 12.66 4.80 1.62
C LEU A 125 11.86 5.80 2.45
N LEU A 126 10.60 6.00 2.07
CA LEU A 126 9.60 6.68 2.87
C LEU A 126 8.60 5.64 3.36
N ASN A 127 8.59 5.37 4.66
CA ASN A 127 7.61 4.50 5.30
C ASN A 127 6.70 5.34 6.18
N LEU A 128 5.50 5.61 5.68
CA LEU A 128 4.47 6.42 6.32
C LEU A 128 3.22 5.57 6.61
N ASN A 129 3.40 4.27 6.84
CA ASN A 129 2.30 3.35 7.09
C ASN A 129 1.48 3.75 8.33
N LEU A 130 0.18 3.48 8.32
CA LEU A 130 -0.74 3.67 9.44
C LEU A 130 -0.78 5.13 9.86
N ASN A 131 -1.17 6.01 8.95
CA ASN A 131 -1.33 7.43 9.22
C ASN A 131 -2.66 7.92 8.60
N LEU A 132 -2.87 9.23 8.56
CA LEU A 132 -4.09 9.87 8.09
C LEU A 132 -3.88 10.60 6.77
N ILE A 133 -2.92 10.17 5.96
CA ILE A 133 -2.59 10.79 4.67
C ILE A 133 -3.76 10.58 3.70
N GLY A 134 -4.35 11.68 3.26
CA GLY A 134 -5.49 11.73 2.36
C GLY A 134 -5.10 11.90 0.88
N PRO A 135 -6.10 12.14 0.01
CA PRO A 135 -5.85 12.41 -1.40
C PRO A 135 -4.97 13.63 -1.65
N TYR A 136 -5.04 14.66 -0.80
CA TYR A 136 -4.18 15.84 -0.93
C TYR A 136 -2.73 15.51 -0.59
N GLY A 137 -2.51 14.65 0.41
CA GLY A 137 -1.22 14.07 0.75
C GLY A 137 -0.51 13.38 -0.41
N ALA A 138 -1.24 12.76 -1.36
CA ALA A 138 -0.64 12.18 -2.57
C ALA A 138 0.12 13.22 -3.41
N HIS A 139 -0.42 14.43 -3.55
CA HIS A 139 0.24 15.52 -4.27
C HIS A 139 1.50 16.01 -3.53
N ILE A 140 1.44 16.07 -2.21
CA ILE A 140 2.59 16.44 -1.38
C ILE A 140 3.70 15.39 -1.52
N LEU A 141 3.36 14.10 -1.50
CA LEU A 141 4.33 13.01 -1.73
C LEU A 141 4.98 13.12 -3.12
N LEU A 142 4.20 13.43 -4.16
CA LEU A 142 4.76 13.66 -5.50
C LEU A 142 5.77 14.80 -5.51
N ASP A 143 5.50 15.91 -4.81
CA ASP A 143 6.46 17.01 -4.69
C ASP A 143 7.73 16.61 -3.94
N VAL A 144 7.61 15.76 -2.91
CA VAL A 144 8.78 15.18 -2.24
C VAL A 144 9.58 14.29 -3.19
N LEU A 145 8.92 13.39 -3.94
CA LEU A 145 9.60 12.51 -4.91
C LEU A 145 10.29 13.31 -6.03
N ARG A 146 9.68 14.42 -6.48
CA ARG A 146 10.29 15.35 -7.43
C ARG A 146 11.54 16.03 -6.87
N ALA A 147 11.65 16.24 -5.57
CA ALA A 147 12.86 16.80 -4.96
C ALA A 147 13.87 15.72 -4.52
N LYS A 148 13.42 14.47 -4.38
CA LYS A 148 14.19 13.35 -3.84
C LYS A 148 14.23 12.16 -4.81
N PRO A 149 15.05 12.25 -5.87
CA PRO A 149 15.19 11.17 -6.86
C PRO A 149 15.77 9.86 -6.29
N GLY A 150 16.36 9.90 -5.09
CA GLY A 150 16.90 8.73 -4.41
C GLY A 150 15.83 7.79 -3.86
N VAL A 151 14.59 8.25 -3.71
CA VAL A 151 13.50 7.45 -3.13
C VAL A 151 13.16 6.31 -4.08
N LYS A 152 13.31 5.08 -3.61
CA LYS A 152 12.99 3.84 -4.32
C LYS A 152 11.82 3.10 -3.68
N GLY A 153 11.55 3.34 -2.40
CA GLY A 153 10.44 2.73 -1.69
C GLY A 153 9.48 3.77 -1.12
N LEU A 154 8.19 3.53 -1.31
CA LEU A 154 7.10 4.33 -0.77
C LEU A 154 6.07 3.39 -0.13
N HIS A 155 6.06 3.34 1.19
CA HIS A 155 5.11 2.54 1.96
C HIS A 155 4.09 3.45 2.61
N LEU A 156 2.83 3.26 2.23
CA LEU A 156 1.66 4.07 2.61
C LEU A 156 0.51 3.19 3.12
N PHE A 157 0.79 1.95 3.51
CA PHE A 157 -0.23 1.02 4.01
C PHE A 157 -1.09 1.67 5.10
N GLY A 158 -2.42 1.51 5.07
CA GLY A 158 -3.28 1.96 6.16
C GLY A 158 -3.38 3.49 6.27
N ASN A 159 -3.42 4.19 5.14
CA ASN A 159 -3.71 5.62 5.05
C ASN A 159 -5.12 5.86 4.48
N ARG A 160 -5.43 7.09 4.04
CA ARG A 160 -6.74 7.49 3.52
C ARG A 160 -6.66 8.02 2.09
N LEU A 161 -5.75 7.50 1.27
CA LEU A 161 -5.55 7.97 -0.11
C LEU A 161 -6.82 7.87 -0.95
N ARG A 162 -7.62 6.80 -0.77
CA ARG A 162 -8.76 6.45 -1.63
C ARG A 162 -8.35 6.34 -3.11
N ASP A 163 -9.32 6.08 -3.98
CA ASP A 163 -9.07 5.94 -5.42
C ASP A 163 -8.46 7.20 -6.05
N HIS A 164 -8.95 8.38 -5.66
CA HIS A 164 -8.48 9.65 -6.23
C HIS A 164 -7.02 9.94 -5.86
N GLY A 165 -6.63 9.72 -4.60
CA GLY A 165 -5.24 9.91 -4.15
C GLY A 165 -4.31 8.87 -4.76
N ALA A 166 -4.73 7.60 -4.84
CA ALA A 166 -3.95 6.55 -5.50
C ALA A 166 -3.74 6.85 -6.99
N LEU A 167 -4.80 7.25 -7.70
CA LEU A 167 -4.71 7.66 -9.11
C LEU A 167 -3.74 8.82 -9.30
N ALA A 168 -3.87 9.89 -8.50
CA ALA A 168 -2.99 11.05 -8.56
C ALA A 168 -1.52 10.64 -8.33
N LEU A 169 -1.26 9.86 -7.29
CA LEU A 169 0.08 9.35 -6.96
C LEU A 169 0.65 8.52 -8.11
N LEU A 170 -0.09 7.53 -8.61
CA LEU A 170 0.39 6.61 -9.64
C LEU A 170 0.63 7.29 -10.99
N MET A 171 -0.27 8.19 -11.40
CA MET A 171 -0.09 8.99 -12.62
C MET A 171 1.11 9.93 -12.48
N GLY A 172 1.25 10.61 -11.34
CA GLY A 172 2.38 11.51 -11.11
C GLY A 172 3.72 10.78 -11.03
N VAL A 173 3.76 9.58 -10.44
CA VAL A 173 4.96 8.72 -10.43
C VAL A 173 5.29 8.26 -11.84
N ALA A 174 4.31 7.83 -12.63
CA ALA A 174 4.52 7.45 -14.03
C ALA A 174 5.13 8.60 -14.86
N GLU A 175 4.54 9.79 -14.75
CA GLU A 175 5.01 10.99 -15.42
C GLU A 175 6.45 11.33 -14.99
N LEU A 176 6.74 11.29 -13.68
CA LEU A 176 8.08 11.57 -13.16
C LEU A 176 9.13 10.59 -13.69
N GLN A 177 8.82 9.28 -13.71
CA GLN A 177 9.74 8.28 -14.25
C GLN A 177 10.00 8.51 -15.75
N GLU A 178 8.97 8.85 -16.53
CA GLU A 178 9.10 9.11 -17.96
C GLU A 178 9.92 10.38 -18.25
N GLN A 179 9.61 11.48 -17.55
CA GLN A 179 10.33 12.74 -17.67
C GLN A 179 11.82 12.58 -17.35
N THR A 180 12.13 11.85 -16.29
CA THR A 180 13.50 11.70 -15.81
C THR A 180 14.30 10.68 -16.64
N ALA A 181 13.64 9.64 -17.15
CA ALA A 181 14.23 8.73 -18.15
C ALA A 181 14.57 9.48 -19.44
N ARG A 182 13.68 10.35 -19.93
CA ARG A 182 13.93 11.18 -21.11
C ARG A 182 15.08 12.16 -20.90
N ALA A 183 15.12 12.83 -19.75
CA ALA A 183 16.21 13.73 -19.40
C ALA A 183 17.56 12.99 -19.33
N ALA A 184 17.58 11.81 -18.70
CA ALA A 184 18.76 10.95 -18.62
C ALA A 184 19.26 10.50 -19.99
N ALA A 185 18.35 10.08 -20.86
CA ALA A 185 18.69 9.69 -22.23
C ALA A 185 19.25 10.87 -23.04
N ALA A 186 18.64 12.06 -22.94
CA ALA A 186 19.12 13.26 -23.62
C ALA A 186 20.53 13.66 -23.15
N ALA A 187 20.78 13.64 -21.84
CA ALA A 187 22.10 13.94 -21.28
C ALA A 187 23.17 12.94 -21.73
N ALA A 188 22.84 11.66 -21.84
CA ALA A 188 23.76 10.63 -22.33
C ALA A 188 24.17 10.84 -23.80
N VAL A 189 23.24 11.31 -24.64
CA VAL A 189 23.52 11.69 -26.03
C VAL A 189 24.38 12.95 -26.08
N GLN A 190 24.12 13.94 -25.23
CA GLN A 190 24.90 15.17 -25.15
C GLN A 190 26.35 14.93 -24.69
N LEU A 191 26.57 13.95 -23.80
CA LEU A 191 27.92 13.55 -23.41
C LEU A 191 28.73 12.94 -24.57
N HIS A 192 28.03 12.39 -25.58
CA HIS A 192 28.63 11.87 -26.80
C HIS A 192 28.77 12.92 -27.92
N ALA A 193 28.14 14.10 -27.78
CA ALA A 193 28.16 15.17 -28.78
C ALA A 193 28.45 16.52 -28.10
N GLU A 194 29.67 17.04 -28.22
CA GLU A 194 30.14 18.31 -27.63
C GLU A 194 29.43 19.60 -28.12
N LEU A 195 28.10 19.64 -28.23
CA LEU A 195 27.38 20.83 -28.70
C LEU A 195 26.18 21.14 -27.81
N GLY A 196 26.19 22.35 -27.25
CA GLY A 196 25.25 22.82 -26.24
C GLY A 196 23.83 23.08 -26.72
N ALA A 197 22.87 22.70 -25.88
CA ALA A 197 21.65 23.44 -25.57
C ALA A 197 21.07 22.83 -24.28
N VAL A 198 20.89 23.64 -23.24
CA VAL A 198 20.59 23.19 -21.88
C VAL A 198 19.09 22.83 -21.76
N LEU A 199 18.73 21.55 -21.84
CA LEU A 199 17.47 21.07 -21.23
C LEU A 199 17.74 20.83 -19.74
N GLN A 200 17.31 21.77 -18.90
CA GLN A 200 17.56 21.68 -17.46
C GLN A 200 16.71 20.56 -16.85
N PRO A 201 17.31 19.57 -16.16
CA PRO A 201 16.55 18.66 -15.32
C PRO A 201 15.91 19.44 -14.15
N PRO A 202 14.88 18.89 -13.48
CA PRO A 202 14.30 19.53 -12.30
C PRO A 202 15.36 19.88 -11.25
N PRO A 203 15.18 20.96 -10.47
CA PRO A 203 16.18 21.40 -9.49
C PRO A 203 16.51 20.27 -8.50
N GLY A 204 17.82 19.98 -8.33
CA GLY A 204 18.32 18.91 -7.46
C GLY A 204 18.67 17.59 -8.14
N TRP A 205 18.49 17.48 -9.47
CA TRP A 205 18.74 16.24 -10.21
C TRP A 205 20.08 16.25 -10.92
N SER A 206 20.81 15.14 -10.82
CA SER A 206 21.89 14.86 -11.76
C SER A 206 21.27 14.46 -13.11
N PRO A 207 21.69 15.08 -14.23
CA PRO A 207 21.11 14.83 -15.55
C PRO A 207 21.30 13.39 -16.06
N LEU A 208 21.99 12.52 -15.33
CA LEU A 208 22.27 11.12 -15.68
C LEU A 208 21.45 10.09 -14.88
N ARG A 209 20.60 10.51 -13.93
CA ARG A 209 19.87 9.60 -13.04
C ARG A 209 18.36 9.71 -13.26
N ALA A 210 17.78 8.69 -13.88
CA ALA A 210 16.34 8.52 -13.95
C ALA A 210 15.78 8.06 -12.60
N PHE A 211 14.57 8.51 -12.26
CA PHE A 211 13.86 8.01 -11.09
C PHE A 211 13.13 6.72 -11.41
N THR A 212 13.11 5.82 -10.44
CA THR A 212 12.48 4.52 -10.57
C THR A 212 12.01 4.07 -9.21
N LEU A 213 10.70 3.92 -9.07
CA LEU A 213 10.11 3.36 -7.87
C LEU A 213 10.19 1.83 -7.94
N LEU A 214 10.74 1.22 -6.88
CA LEU A 214 10.97 -0.23 -6.79
C LEU A 214 10.06 -0.89 -5.74
N GLU A 215 9.65 -0.17 -4.71
CA GLU A 215 8.77 -0.71 -3.67
C GLU A 215 7.58 0.24 -3.46
N LEU A 216 6.37 -0.30 -3.58
CA LEU A 216 5.13 0.44 -3.33
C LEU A 216 4.23 -0.37 -2.42
N ASP A 217 3.79 0.21 -1.30
CA ASP A 217 2.73 -0.35 -0.47
C ASP A 217 1.60 0.66 -0.36
N VAL A 218 0.45 0.35 -0.93
CA VAL A 218 -0.76 1.20 -0.89
C VAL A 218 -1.96 0.43 -0.32
N GLY A 219 -1.73 -0.71 0.32
CA GLY A 219 -2.80 -1.47 0.97
C GLY A 219 -3.51 -0.67 2.07
N GLY A 220 -4.73 -1.07 2.44
CA GLY A 220 -5.47 -0.43 3.54
C GLY A 220 -5.80 1.05 3.32
N ASN A 221 -5.77 1.54 2.08
CA ASN A 221 -6.05 2.94 1.74
C ASN A 221 -7.50 3.23 1.36
N GLY A 222 -8.38 2.24 1.52
CA GLY A 222 -9.77 2.31 1.03
C GLY A 222 -9.84 2.37 -0.49
N LEU A 223 -9.01 1.57 -1.18
CA LEU A 223 -9.03 1.46 -2.64
C LEU A 223 -10.23 0.62 -3.09
N GLY A 224 -11.00 1.18 -4.03
CA GLY A 224 -12.04 0.52 -4.80
C GLY A 224 -11.54 0.11 -6.20
N SER A 225 -12.48 -0.19 -7.09
CA SER A 225 -12.17 -0.67 -8.44
C SER A 225 -11.31 0.33 -9.24
N GLU A 226 -11.54 1.63 -9.11
CA GLU A 226 -10.80 2.65 -9.87
C GLU A 226 -9.34 2.77 -9.40
N GLY A 227 -9.09 2.70 -8.09
CA GLY A 227 -7.73 2.70 -7.55
C GLY A 227 -6.94 1.47 -7.99
N VAL A 228 -7.57 0.29 -8.00
CA VAL A 228 -6.94 -0.95 -8.47
C VAL A 228 -6.70 -0.93 -9.99
N ARG A 229 -7.62 -0.37 -10.79
CA ARG A 229 -7.43 -0.15 -12.23
C ARG A 229 -6.27 0.82 -12.52
N ALA A 230 -6.17 1.91 -11.76
CA ALA A 230 -5.05 2.85 -11.87
C ALA A 230 -3.71 2.14 -11.61
N LEU A 231 -3.66 1.27 -10.61
CA LEU A 231 -2.48 0.45 -10.32
C LEU A 231 -2.18 -0.54 -11.44
N ALA A 232 -3.21 -1.20 -12.00
CA ALA A 232 -3.05 -2.10 -13.15
C ALA A 232 -2.46 -1.39 -14.38
N TRP A 233 -2.93 -0.18 -14.66
CA TRP A 233 -2.39 0.67 -15.73
C TRP A 233 -0.94 1.05 -15.46
N PHE A 234 -0.64 1.52 -14.24
CA PHE A 234 0.73 1.86 -13.83
C PHE A 234 1.69 0.66 -13.98
N MET A 235 1.26 -0.52 -13.53
CA MET A 235 2.03 -1.75 -13.63
C MET A 235 2.32 -2.17 -15.07
N ARG A 236 1.36 -1.99 -15.98
CA ARG A 236 1.50 -2.39 -17.38
C ARG A 236 2.49 -1.52 -18.16
N HIS A 237 2.56 -0.23 -17.85
CA HIS A 237 3.24 0.75 -18.72
C HIS A 237 4.50 1.37 -18.12
N HIS A 238 4.57 1.51 -16.80
CA HIS A 238 5.60 2.34 -16.16
C HIS A 238 6.34 1.64 -15.03
N SER A 239 5.86 0.49 -14.56
CA SER A 239 6.39 -0.12 -13.35
C SER A 239 7.70 -0.88 -13.59
N GLN A 240 8.66 -0.63 -12.71
CA GLN A 240 9.80 -1.51 -12.44
C GLN A 240 9.74 -2.01 -10.98
N LEU A 241 8.54 -2.05 -10.41
CA LEU A 241 8.33 -2.49 -9.03
C LEU A 241 8.88 -3.91 -8.85
N GLN A 242 9.55 -4.10 -7.73
CA GLN A 242 10.04 -5.36 -7.19
C GLN A 242 9.17 -5.83 -6.03
N TYR A 243 8.56 -4.89 -5.31
CA TYR A 243 7.62 -5.13 -4.22
C TYR A 243 6.33 -4.35 -4.45
N LEU A 244 5.19 -5.03 -4.32
CA LEU A 244 3.86 -4.43 -4.29
C LEU A 244 3.08 -4.91 -3.06
N GLY A 245 2.67 -3.97 -2.22
CA GLY A 245 1.69 -4.18 -1.17
C GLY A 245 0.34 -3.60 -1.54
N LEU A 246 -0.69 -4.45 -1.56
CA LEU A 246 -2.07 -4.08 -1.86
C LEU A 246 -3.04 -4.82 -0.93
N ALA A 247 -2.64 -5.04 0.32
CA ALA A 247 -3.49 -5.65 1.34
C ALA A 247 -4.76 -4.82 1.58
N GLN A 248 -5.83 -5.42 2.11
CA GLN A 248 -7.02 -4.70 2.58
C GLN A 248 -7.65 -3.72 1.56
N SER A 249 -7.73 -4.13 0.31
CA SER A 249 -8.35 -3.42 -0.83
C SER A 249 -9.65 -4.12 -1.28
N SER A 250 -10.44 -4.60 -0.32
CA SER A 250 -11.67 -5.37 -0.57
C SER A 250 -12.82 -4.58 -1.22
N GLY A 251 -12.62 -3.29 -1.49
CA GLY A 251 -13.58 -2.45 -2.21
C GLY A 251 -13.54 -2.63 -3.73
N ALA A 252 -12.54 -3.33 -4.26
CA ALA A 252 -12.39 -3.57 -5.69
C ALA A 252 -13.15 -4.80 -6.17
N ASP A 253 -13.82 -4.67 -7.32
CA ASP A 253 -14.51 -5.78 -7.97
C ASP A 253 -13.56 -6.76 -8.68
N LEU A 254 -14.10 -7.91 -9.06
CA LEU A 254 -13.35 -8.97 -9.75
C LEU A 254 -12.78 -8.53 -11.12
N ALA A 255 -13.38 -7.55 -11.79
CA ALA A 255 -12.88 -7.05 -13.07
C ALA A 255 -11.63 -6.17 -12.87
N ALA A 256 -11.60 -5.34 -11.83
CA ALA A 256 -10.42 -4.57 -11.46
C ALA A 256 -9.26 -5.50 -11.05
N TRP A 257 -9.53 -6.53 -10.23
CA TRP A 257 -8.54 -7.57 -9.90
C TRP A 257 -8.01 -8.30 -11.12
N ARG A 258 -8.89 -8.64 -12.08
CA ARG A 258 -8.49 -9.24 -13.35
C ARG A 258 -7.50 -8.36 -14.09
N GLU A 259 -7.78 -7.07 -14.22
CA GLU A 259 -6.89 -6.13 -14.90
C GLU A 259 -5.52 -6.02 -14.21
N LEU A 260 -5.52 -5.97 -12.87
CA LEU A 260 -4.30 -5.97 -12.08
C LEU A 260 -3.48 -7.23 -12.34
N PHE A 261 -4.06 -8.42 -12.18
CA PHE A 261 -3.33 -9.67 -12.41
C PHE A 261 -2.84 -9.78 -13.85
N HIS A 262 -3.63 -9.38 -14.85
CA HIS A 262 -3.18 -9.37 -16.24
C HIS A 262 -1.97 -8.45 -16.45
N SER A 263 -1.88 -7.32 -15.75
CA SER A 263 -0.71 -6.44 -15.82
C SER A 263 0.56 -7.09 -15.21
N MET A 264 0.41 -8.05 -14.29
CA MET A 264 1.53 -8.78 -13.70
C MET A 264 2.13 -9.85 -14.62
N ARG A 265 1.38 -10.35 -15.62
CA ARG A 265 1.79 -11.47 -16.50
C ARG A 265 3.16 -11.25 -17.14
N GLY A 266 3.43 -10.03 -17.62
CA GLY A 266 4.70 -9.64 -18.26
C GLY A 266 5.73 -9.00 -17.33
N SER A 267 5.41 -8.81 -16.05
CA SER A 267 6.33 -8.16 -15.12
C SER A 267 7.47 -9.11 -14.71
N ALA A 268 8.67 -8.83 -15.21
CA ALA A 268 9.88 -9.57 -14.86
C ALA A 268 10.55 -9.04 -13.57
N SER A 269 10.29 -7.79 -13.19
CA SER A 269 10.89 -7.16 -12.01
C SER A 269 10.17 -7.49 -10.71
N LEU A 270 8.85 -7.70 -10.77
CA LEU A 270 8.01 -7.88 -9.59
C LEU A 270 8.26 -9.25 -8.96
N ALA A 271 8.92 -9.24 -7.80
CA ALA A 271 9.35 -10.45 -7.10
C ALA A 271 8.50 -10.75 -5.87
N HIS A 272 7.94 -9.71 -5.22
CA HIS A 272 7.20 -9.83 -3.97
C HIS A 272 5.85 -9.12 -4.08
N VAL A 273 4.77 -9.83 -3.76
CA VAL A 273 3.41 -9.30 -3.79
C VAL A 273 2.66 -9.67 -2.50
N ILE A 274 2.12 -8.67 -1.83
CA ILE A 274 1.27 -8.83 -0.65
C ILE A 274 -0.18 -8.49 -1.01
N LEU A 275 -1.07 -9.48 -0.89
CA LEU A 275 -2.49 -9.39 -1.19
C LEU A 275 -3.37 -9.85 -0.02
N ASP A 276 -2.88 -9.79 1.22
CA ASP A 276 -3.65 -10.25 2.37
C ASP A 276 -4.96 -9.45 2.55
N GLN A 277 -6.00 -10.14 3.04
CA GLN A 277 -7.29 -9.56 3.39
C GLN A 277 -7.99 -8.77 2.27
N ASN A 278 -7.89 -9.24 1.03
CA ASN A 278 -8.55 -8.62 -0.12
C ASN A 278 -9.92 -9.21 -0.47
N ARG A 279 -10.35 -10.28 0.23
CA ARG A 279 -11.59 -11.03 -0.07
C ARG A 279 -11.66 -11.48 -1.53
N LEU A 280 -10.54 -11.94 -2.08
CA LEU A 280 -10.47 -12.39 -3.48
C LEU A 280 -11.42 -13.57 -3.75
N GLY A 281 -11.59 -14.44 -2.75
CA GLY A 281 -12.30 -15.71 -2.88
C GLY A 281 -11.71 -16.62 -3.95
N ASP A 282 -12.36 -17.76 -4.18
CA ASP A 282 -11.95 -18.71 -5.23
C ASP A 282 -11.93 -18.06 -6.64
N PRO A 283 -12.90 -17.24 -7.06
CA PRO A 283 -12.87 -16.62 -8.38
C PRO A 283 -11.69 -15.66 -8.59
N GLY A 284 -11.34 -14.86 -7.57
CA GLY A 284 -10.21 -13.93 -7.64
C GLY A 284 -8.89 -14.68 -7.68
N VAL A 285 -8.74 -15.71 -6.84
CA VAL A 285 -7.53 -16.54 -6.82
C VAL A 285 -7.36 -17.36 -8.08
N ARG A 286 -8.44 -17.82 -8.72
CA ARG A 286 -8.36 -18.48 -10.03
C ARG A 286 -7.73 -17.57 -11.08
N LEU A 287 -8.12 -16.30 -11.13
CA LEU A 287 -7.51 -15.32 -12.05
C LEU A 287 -6.01 -15.13 -11.76
N LEU A 288 -5.64 -15.08 -10.48
CA LEU A 288 -4.24 -15.00 -10.08
C LEU A 288 -3.48 -16.28 -10.46
N ALA A 289 -4.07 -17.46 -10.25
CA ALA A 289 -3.49 -18.76 -10.62
C ALA A 289 -3.22 -18.85 -12.12
N ASP A 290 -4.15 -18.36 -12.96
CA ASP A 290 -3.95 -18.27 -14.41
C ASP A 290 -2.70 -17.44 -14.77
N VAL A 291 -2.51 -16.30 -14.11
CA VAL A 291 -1.34 -15.44 -14.32
C VAL A 291 -0.07 -16.05 -13.73
N LEU A 292 -0.16 -16.71 -12.58
CA LEU A 292 0.97 -17.40 -11.95
C LEU A 292 1.53 -18.53 -12.83
N ARG A 293 0.75 -19.15 -13.71
CA ARG A 293 1.31 -20.17 -14.62
C ARG A 293 2.33 -19.59 -15.60
N GLU A 294 2.22 -18.30 -15.91
CA GLU A 294 2.99 -17.66 -16.96
C GLU A 294 4.01 -16.65 -16.46
N ASN A 295 3.76 -16.03 -15.31
CA ASN A 295 4.68 -15.07 -14.74
C ASN A 295 6.00 -15.75 -14.32
N ALA A 296 7.15 -15.27 -14.80
CA ALA A 296 8.46 -15.84 -14.46
C ALA A 296 9.19 -15.10 -13.33
N GLY A 297 8.74 -13.89 -12.97
CA GLY A 297 9.42 -12.98 -12.04
C GLY A 297 9.08 -13.19 -10.57
N LEU A 298 7.82 -13.53 -10.26
CA LEU A 298 7.31 -13.59 -8.89
C LEU A 298 7.98 -14.72 -8.11
N ARG A 299 8.35 -14.41 -6.86
CA ARG A 299 9.03 -15.32 -5.93
C ARG A 299 8.31 -15.42 -4.59
N GLU A 300 7.69 -14.35 -4.13
CA GLU A 300 7.04 -14.27 -2.82
C GLU A 300 5.62 -13.74 -3.00
N LEU A 301 4.65 -14.49 -2.47
CA LEU A 301 3.24 -14.16 -2.55
C LEU A 301 2.57 -14.37 -1.20
N ASP A 302 1.86 -13.36 -0.72
CA ASP A 302 1.03 -13.44 0.48
C ASP A 302 -0.45 -13.31 0.10
N LEU A 303 -1.23 -14.33 0.44
CA LEU A 303 -2.67 -14.44 0.18
C LEU A 303 -3.44 -14.70 1.48
N ASP A 304 -2.89 -14.34 2.63
CA ASP A 304 -3.53 -14.59 3.92
C ASP A 304 -4.92 -13.92 4.01
N GLY A 305 -5.90 -14.59 4.63
CA GLY A 305 -7.22 -13.98 4.88
C GLY A 305 -8.03 -13.59 3.64
N ASN A 306 -8.01 -14.39 2.56
CA ASN A 306 -8.67 -14.07 1.29
C ASN A 306 -9.95 -14.87 0.99
N ASP A 307 -10.51 -15.54 2.00
CA ASP A 307 -11.70 -16.40 1.86
C ASP A 307 -11.53 -17.51 0.81
N ILE A 308 -10.32 -18.05 0.68
CA ILE A 308 -9.97 -19.10 -0.30
C ILE A 308 -10.40 -20.46 0.26
N SER A 309 -11.15 -21.22 -0.53
CA SER A 309 -11.53 -22.60 -0.18
C SER A 309 -10.59 -23.63 -0.84
N ASP A 310 -10.87 -24.91 -0.64
CA ASP A 310 -10.17 -25.98 -1.37
C ASP A 310 -10.26 -25.84 -2.90
N VAL A 311 -11.30 -25.19 -3.43
CA VAL A 311 -11.41 -24.94 -4.88
C VAL A 311 -10.29 -24.01 -5.34
N GLY A 312 -10.16 -22.82 -4.75
CA GLY A 312 -9.08 -21.89 -5.07
C GLY A 312 -7.70 -22.43 -4.67
N GLY A 313 -7.61 -23.21 -3.59
CA GLY A 313 -6.38 -23.91 -3.20
C GLY A 313 -5.90 -24.90 -4.26
N ASN A 314 -6.81 -25.63 -4.92
CA ASN A 314 -6.47 -26.51 -6.03
C ASN A 314 -6.05 -25.73 -7.28
N ASP A 315 -6.64 -24.56 -7.56
CA ASP A 315 -6.20 -23.68 -8.64
C ASP A 315 -4.76 -23.18 -8.42
N ILE A 316 -4.42 -22.77 -7.19
CA ILE A 316 -3.06 -22.41 -6.79
C ILE A 316 -2.11 -23.59 -6.97
N MET A 317 -2.47 -24.77 -6.45
CA MET A 317 -1.67 -25.99 -6.61
C MET A 317 -1.38 -26.28 -8.09
N GLY A 318 -2.41 -26.22 -8.94
CA GLY A 318 -2.26 -26.39 -10.38
C GLY A 318 -1.31 -25.36 -11.00
N ALA A 319 -1.35 -24.10 -10.53
CA ALA A 319 -0.41 -23.08 -10.99
C ALA A 319 1.04 -23.37 -10.56
N LEU A 320 1.26 -23.79 -9.31
CA LEU A 320 2.59 -24.13 -8.79
C LEU A 320 3.24 -25.29 -9.56
N LEU A 321 2.46 -26.30 -9.92
CA LEU A 321 2.94 -27.45 -10.71
C LEU A 321 3.41 -27.02 -12.11
N CYS A 322 2.79 -26.01 -12.72
CA CYS A 322 3.23 -25.46 -14.01
C CYS A 322 4.52 -24.62 -13.89
N ARG A 323 4.80 -24.02 -12.74
CA ARG A 323 5.97 -23.15 -12.49
C ARG A 323 7.25 -23.96 -12.23
N THR A 324 7.74 -24.69 -13.23
CA THR A 324 8.95 -25.53 -13.09
C THR A 324 10.25 -24.73 -13.17
N GLN A 325 10.30 -23.66 -13.97
CA GLN A 325 11.51 -22.84 -14.19
C GLN A 325 11.58 -21.60 -13.28
N ALA A 326 10.48 -21.28 -12.59
CA ALA A 326 10.31 -20.05 -11.82
C ALA A 326 9.52 -20.32 -10.54
N PRO A 327 9.99 -21.21 -9.65
CA PRO A 327 9.26 -21.54 -8.42
C PRO A 327 9.06 -20.31 -7.55
N LEU A 328 7.95 -20.31 -6.80
CA LEU A 328 7.80 -19.43 -5.66
C LEU A 328 8.73 -19.93 -4.56
N ARG A 329 9.42 -19.00 -3.90
CA ARG A 329 10.22 -19.25 -2.69
C ARG A 329 9.37 -19.15 -1.43
N HIS A 330 8.30 -18.37 -1.50
CA HIS A 330 7.39 -18.17 -0.39
C HIS A 330 5.95 -18.03 -0.87
N LEU A 331 5.04 -18.71 -0.20
CA LEU A 331 3.59 -18.59 -0.35
C LEU A 331 2.94 -18.68 1.02
N SER A 332 2.25 -17.62 1.44
CA SER A 332 1.41 -17.61 2.63
C SER A 332 -0.06 -17.72 2.22
N LEU A 333 -0.78 -18.64 2.86
CA LEU A 333 -2.23 -18.86 2.68
C LEU A 333 -2.90 -19.03 4.06
N ASP A 334 -2.28 -18.49 5.12
CA ASP A 334 -2.80 -18.54 6.47
C ASP A 334 -4.17 -17.80 6.52
N GLU A 335 -5.00 -18.11 7.52
CA GLU A 335 -6.33 -17.49 7.67
C GLU A 335 -7.28 -17.66 6.45
N ASN A 336 -7.09 -18.70 5.64
CA ASN A 336 -8.02 -19.12 4.59
C ASN A 336 -8.79 -20.39 4.99
N ASN A 337 -9.81 -20.77 4.19
CA ASN A 337 -10.66 -21.94 4.41
C ASN A 337 -10.17 -23.17 3.60
N ILE A 338 -8.86 -23.37 3.54
CA ILE A 338 -8.21 -24.50 2.84
C ILE A 338 -8.03 -25.65 3.84
N SER A 339 -8.40 -26.86 3.44
CA SER A 339 -8.21 -28.06 4.25
C SER A 339 -6.73 -28.30 4.58
N ALA A 340 -6.45 -28.77 5.80
CA ALA A 340 -5.07 -29.00 6.26
C ALA A 340 -4.28 -29.94 5.32
N GLY A 341 -4.95 -30.94 4.74
CA GLY A 341 -4.34 -31.86 3.78
C GLY A 341 -3.89 -31.17 2.50
N LEU A 342 -4.72 -30.29 1.93
CA LEU A 342 -4.35 -29.53 0.74
C LEU A 342 -3.27 -28.50 1.06
N MET A 343 -3.38 -27.79 2.19
CA MET A 343 -2.37 -26.82 2.63
C MET A 343 -0.99 -27.46 2.80
N SER A 344 -0.90 -28.65 3.40
CA SER A 344 0.37 -29.39 3.54
C SER A 344 1.00 -29.68 2.19
N ARG A 345 0.21 -30.14 1.21
CA ARG A 345 0.71 -30.41 -0.15
C ARG A 345 1.21 -29.14 -0.83
N ILE A 346 0.49 -28.02 -0.68
CA ILE A 346 0.90 -26.73 -1.25
C ILE A 346 2.25 -26.30 -0.66
N GLN A 347 2.40 -26.41 0.66
CA GLN A 347 3.64 -26.06 1.35
C GLN A 347 4.82 -26.97 0.95
N GLU A 348 4.58 -28.26 0.76
CA GLU A 348 5.59 -29.19 0.24
C GLU A 348 6.06 -28.79 -1.16
N GLU A 349 5.12 -28.47 -2.06
CA GLU A 349 5.45 -28.05 -3.43
C GLU A 349 6.31 -26.77 -3.47
N VAL A 350 6.06 -25.83 -2.55
CA VAL A 350 6.84 -24.59 -2.44
C VAL A 350 8.22 -24.82 -1.79
N LYS A 351 8.33 -25.74 -0.82
CA LYS A 351 9.61 -26.05 -0.14
C LYS A 351 10.56 -26.90 -0.98
N CYS A 352 10.04 -27.72 -1.88
CA CYS A 352 10.81 -28.71 -2.62
C CYS A 352 11.55 -28.16 -3.87
N LYS A 353 11.44 -26.86 -4.17
CA LYS A 353 12.02 -26.24 -5.37
C LYS A 353 12.96 -25.07 -5.05
#